data_AF-A0A4R9A7X5-F1
#
_entry.id   AF-A0A4R9A7X5-F1
#
_cell.length_a   1.000
_cell.length_b   1.000
_cell.length_c   1.000
_cell.angle_alpha   90.00
_cell.angle_beta   90.00
_cell.angle_gamma   90.00
#
_symmetry.space_group_name_H-M   'P 1'
#
loop_
_entity.id
_entity.type
_entity.pdbx_description
1 polymer ?
#
loop_
_entity_poly.entity_id
_entity_poly.type
_entity_poly.pdbx_seq_one_letter_code
_entity_poly.pdbx_strand_id
1 'polypeptide(L)'
;MTLTAPPAAAGALPEFEGSRIAAIAQAAAILAAVLDGVRFGHLDDSEAVAVLAALEGLGRKVDGARLRSTADIGARAETDLGNGSLAYRNGCRTKVDLITQLAGISGREAKRRLKLGETAVERTPLGLPVPARYPVIADALGSGDLGIEAAEIIGGCQMVCVRGCGSI
;
A
#
# COMPACT_ATOMS: atom_id res chain seq x y z
N MET A 1 -39.73 -37.09 21.36
CA MET A 1 -40.30 -35.92 20.68
C MET A 1 -40.32 -34.76 21.67
N THR A 2 -39.51 -33.73 21.45
CA THR A 2 -39.78 -32.32 21.79
C THR A 2 -38.66 -31.48 21.18
N LEU A 3 -39.04 -30.67 20.19
CA LEU A 3 -38.24 -29.67 19.52
C LEU A 3 -38.06 -28.46 20.45
N THR A 4 -36.83 -27.98 20.64
CA THR A 4 -36.59 -26.59 21.04
C THR A 4 -35.24 -26.11 20.48
N ALA A 5 -35.29 -25.31 19.42
CA ALA A 5 -34.37 -24.20 19.17
C ALA A 5 -35.06 -22.91 19.68
N PRO A 6 -34.47 -21.69 19.74
CA PRO A 6 -33.13 -21.20 19.32
C PRO A 6 -32.55 -20.24 20.44
N PRO A 7 -31.75 -19.14 20.28
CA PRO A 7 -31.55 -18.25 19.12
C PRO A 7 -30.13 -18.24 18.54
N ALA A 8 -30.10 -17.83 17.28
CA ALA A 8 -28.94 -17.32 16.57
C ALA A 8 -28.13 -16.36 17.45
N ALA A 9 -26.85 -16.65 17.63
CA ALA A 9 -25.87 -15.60 17.84
C ALA A 9 -25.77 -14.84 16.52
N ALA A 10 -26.65 -13.83 16.39
CA ALA A 10 -26.58 -12.83 15.35
C ALA A 10 -25.14 -12.33 15.27
N GLY A 11 -24.61 -12.32 14.05
CA GLY A 11 -23.25 -11.93 13.78
C GLY A 11 -22.97 -10.52 14.29
N ALA A 12 -22.10 -10.44 15.29
CA ALA A 12 -21.25 -9.27 15.45
C ALA A 12 -20.03 -9.47 14.53
N LEU A 13 -20.19 -9.07 13.26
CA LEU A 13 -19.08 -8.70 12.38
C LEU A 13 -18.95 -7.16 12.42
N PRO A 14 -17.74 -6.60 12.25
CA PRO A 14 -17.16 -5.91 13.39
C PRO A 14 -16.94 -4.41 13.11
N GLU A 15 -17.00 -3.55 14.14
CA GLU A 15 -16.97 -2.07 14.07
C GLU A 15 -15.61 -1.44 13.63
N PHE A 16 -14.76 -2.16 12.88
CA PHE A 16 -13.35 -1.76 12.70
C PHE A 16 -13.06 -0.85 11.50
N GLU A 17 -13.95 -0.78 10.52
CA GLU A 17 -13.72 -0.01 9.29
C GLU A 17 -13.78 1.50 9.56
N GLY A 18 -14.69 1.93 10.44
CA GLY A 18 -14.79 3.31 10.90
C GLY A 18 -13.59 3.76 11.73
N SER A 19 -13.03 2.87 12.57
CA SER A 19 -11.92 3.23 13.47
C SER A 19 -10.62 3.54 12.74
N ARG A 20 -10.23 2.72 11.75
CA ARG A 20 -8.95 2.93 11.01
C ARG A 20 -9.03 4.10 10.05
N ILE A 21 -10.14 4.24 9.32
CA ILE A 21 -10.35 5.37 8.41
C ILE A 21 -10.39 6.68 9.21
N ALA A 22 -11.08 6.70 10.35
CA ALA A 22 -11.08 7.86 11.25
C ALA A 22 -9.68 8.18 11.79
N ALA A 23 -8.88 7.18 12.16
CA ALA A 23 -7.51 7.39 12.62
C ALA A 23 -6.61 8.01 11.53
N ILE A 24 -6.72 7.53 10.28
CA ILE A 24 -5.99 8.09 9.13
C ILE A 24 -6.46 9.53 8.86
N ALA A 25 -7.77 9.78 8.89
CA ALA A 25 -8.33 11.11 8.71
C ALA A 25 -7.87 12.09 9.80
N GLN A 26 -7.81 11.65 11.06
CA GLN A 26 -7.31 12.44 12.18
C GLN A 26 -5.82 12.76 12.01
N ALA A 27 -5.00 11.78 11.63
CA ALA A 27 -3.58 12.01 11.35
C ALA A 27 -3.39 13.00 10.20
N ALA A 28 -4.19 12.90 9.13
CA ALA A 28 -4.18 13.84 8.02
C ALA A 28 -4.57 15.25 8.46
N ALA A 29 -5.57 15.39 9.33
CA ALA A 29 -5.98 16.69 9.88
C ALA A 29 -4.88 17.34 10.74
N ILE A 30 -4.20 16.56 11.58
CA ILE A 30 -3.05 17.05 12.36
C ILE A 30 -1.92 17.51 11.44
N LEU A 31 -1.58 16.71 10.43
CA LEU A 31 -0.55 17.07 9.47
C LEU A 31 -0.91 18.33 8.69
N ALA A 32 -2.15 18.45 8.22
CA ALA A 32 -2.64 19.64 7.52
C ALA A 32 -2.50 20.89 8.40
N ALA A 33 -2.90 20.83 9.67
CA ALA A 33 -2.77 21.95 10.60
C ALA A 33 -1.31 22.37 10.82
N VAL A 34 -0.37 21.41 10.88
CA VAL A 34 1.07 21.71 10.95
C VAL A 34 1.52 22.42 9.68
N LEU A 35 1.20 21.88 8.51
CA LEU A 35 1.62 22.41 7.21
C LEU A 35 1.04 23.79 6.90
N ASP A 36 -0.22 24.04 7.25
CA ASP A 36 -0.88 25.33 7.06
C ASP A 36 -0.23 26.45 7.89
N GLY A 37 0.40 26.06 9.01
CA GLY A 37 1.20 26.96 9.86
C GLY A 37 2.59 27.26 9.30
N VAL A 38 3.13 26.43 8.40
CA VAL A 38 4.47 26.63 7.84
C VAL A 38 4.46 27.73 6.79
N ARG A 39 5.35 28.71 6.95
CA ARG A 39 5.58 29.77 5.97
C ARG A 39 6.86 29.46 5.19
N PHE A 40 6.76 28.64 4.15
CA PHE A 40 7.92 28.12 3.39
C PHE A 40 8.87 29.17 2.80
N GLY A 41 8.45 30.43 2.66
CA GLY A 41 9.32 31.54 2.25
C GLY A 41 9.99 32.32 3.39
N HIS A 42 9.71 31.96 4.65
CA HIS A 42 10.19 32.65 5.86
C HIS A 42 11.05 31.76 6.76
N LEU A 43 11.27 30.50 6.36
CA LEU A 43 12.17 29.59 7.05
C LEU A 43 13.61 30.03 6.79
N ASP A 44 14.46 29.93 7.80
CA ASP A 44 15.91 30.01 7.57
C ASP A 44 16.41 28.77 6.80
N ASP A 45 17.62 28.84 6.24
CA ASP A 45 18.16 27.75 5.41
C ASP A 45 18.21 26.41 6.15
N SER A 46 18.53 26.42 7.45
CA SER A 46 18.64 25.21 8.25
C SER A 46 17.28 24.61 8.56
N GLU A 47 16.30 25.45 8.85
CA GLU A 47 14.91 25.07 9.08
C GLU A 47 14.26 24.56 7.79
N ALA A 48 14.48 25.22 6.66
CA ALA A 48 13.96 24.81 5.36
C ALA A 48 14.45 23.41 4.98
N VAL A 49 15.75 23.14 5.17
CA VAL A 49 16.33 21.80 4.93
C VAL A 49 15.74 20.76 5.87
N ALA A 50 15.62 21.08 7.17
CA ALA A 50 15.07 20.17 8.17
C ALA A 50 13.59 19.83 7.89
N VAL A 51 12.79 20.84 7.52
CA VAL A 51 11.37 20.67 7.15
C VAL A 51 11.24 19.77 5.92
N LEU A 52 12.01 20.03 4.87
CA LEU A 52 11.99 19.18 3.67
C LEU A 52 12.35 17.73 4.00
N ALA A 53 13.43 17.51 4.77
CA ALA A 53 13.86 16.17 5.16
C ALA A 53 12.79 15.41 5.98
N ALA A 54 12.11 16.11 6.89
CA ALA A 54 11.03 15.54 7.69
C ALA A 54 9.81 15.16 6.83
N LEU A 55 9.42 16.02 5.90
CA LEU A 55 8.31 15.76 4.98
C LEU A 55 8.59 14.58 4.05
N GLU A 56 9.82 14.48 3.54
CA GLU A 56 10.25 13.35 2.73
C GLU A 56 10.22 12.03 3.53
N GLY A 57 10.67 12.04 4.78
CA GLY A 57 10.58 10.87 5.66
C GLY A 57 9.14 10.40 5.90
N LEU A 58 8.24 11.35 6.17
CA LEU A 58 6.81 11.07 6.32
C LEU A 58 6.20 10.54 5.02
N GLY A 59 6.53 11.17 3.89
CA GLY A 59 6.09 10.76 2.56
C GLY A 59 6.47 9.31 2.27
N ARG A 60 7.74 8.94 2.49
CA ARG A 60 8.21 7.56 2.30
C ARG A 60 7.47 6.54 3.17
N LYS A 61 7.18 6.88 4.43
CA LYS A 61 6.39 6.02 5.33
C LYS A 61 4.98 5.78 4.78
N VAL A 62 4.32 6.83 4.31
CA VAL A 62 2.99 6.75 3.71
C VAL A 62 3.04 5.98 2.38
N ASP A 63 4.07 6.20 1.57
CA ASP A 63 4.27 5.50 0.30
C ASP A 63 4.48 4.00 0.48
N GLY A 64 5.23 3.57 1.49
CA GLY A 64 5.34 2.15 1.86
C GLY A 64 3.97 1.54 2.19
N ALA A 65 3.10 2.27 2.91
CA ALA A 65 1.74 1.82 3.18
C ALA A 65 0.85 1.81 1.93
N ARG A 66 1.00 2.79 1.04
CA ARG A 66 0.31 2.83 -0.26
C ARG A 66 0.69 1.64 -1.14
N LEU A 67 1.96 1.28 -1.18
CA LEU A 67 2.45 0.12 -1.94
C LEU A 67 1.85 -1.19 -1.40
N ARG A 68 1.88 -1.39 -0.07
CA ARG A 68 1.26 -2.57 0.56
C ARG A 68 -0.24 -2.67 0.27
N SER A 69 -0.95 -1.55 0.40
CA SER A 69 -2.39 -1.49 0.11
C SER A 69 -2.67 -1.78 -1.38
N THR A 70 -1.83 -1.27 -2.27
CA THR A 70 -1.93 -1.52 -3.72
C THR A 70 -1.70 -3.00 -4.03
N ALA A 71 -0.73 -3.65 -3.38
CA ALA A 71 -0.45 -5.07 -3.56
C ALA A 71 -1.61 -5.95 -3.08
N ASP A 72 -2.18 -5.66 -1.90
CA ASP A 72 -3.33 -6.39 -1.35
C ASP A 72 -4.58 -6.24 -2.21
N ILE A 73 -4.96 -5.00 -2.56
CA ILE A 73 -6.09 -4.75 -3.46
C ILE A 73 -5.84 -5.39 -4.83
N GLY A 74 -4.61 -5.28 -5.34
CA GLY A 74 -4.21 -5.87 -6.62
C GLY A 74 -4.41 -7.38 -6.67
N ALA A 75 -4.06 -8.10 -5.60
CA ALA A 75 -4.28 -9.55 -5.50
C ALA A 75 -5.78 -9.91 -5.45
N ARG A 76 -6.59 -9.10 -4.74
CA ARG A 76 -8.04 -9.30 -4.62
C ARG A 76 -8.83 -8.81 -5.85
N ALA A 77 -8.20 -8.01 -6.70
CA ALA A 77 -8.75 -7.48 -7.93
C ALA A 77 -8.36 -8.32 -9.16
N GLU A 78 -7.75 -9.49 -8.96
CA GLU A 78 -7.36 -10.36 -10.06
C GLU A 78 -8.58 -10.81 -10.87
N THR A 79 -8.44 -10.84 -12.19
CA THR A 79 -9.54 -11.21 -13.09
C THR A 79 -9.94 -12.68 -12.97
N ASP A 80 -9.00 -13.52 -12.55
CA ASP A 80 -9.20 -14.97 -12.36
C ASP A 80 -10.20 -15.28 -11.24
N LEU A 81 -10.50 -14.30 -10.38
CA LEU A 81 -11.54 -14.39 -9.34
C LEU A 81 -12.96 -14.17 -9.91
N GLY A 82 -13.09 -13.85 -11.20
CA GLY A 82 -14.36 -13.62 -11.88
C GLY A 82 -15.24 -12.60 -11.15
N ASN A 83 -16.48 -12.98 -10.84
CA ASN A 83 -17.45 -12.12 -10.15
C ASN A 83 -17.04 -11.78 -8.70
N GLY A 84 -16.14 -12.56 -8.09
CA GLY A 84 -15.58 -12.29 -6.76
C GLY A 84 -14.49 -11.22 -6.75
N SER A 85 -13.94 -10.88 -7.93
CA SER A 85 -12.89 -9.88 -8.09
C SER A 85 -13.33 -8.50 -7.59
N LEU A 86 -12.46 -7.81 -6.85
CA LEU A 86 -12.68 -6.41 -6.51
C LEU A 86 -12.77 -5.52 -7.76
N ALA A 87 -12.04 -5.82 -8.83
CA ALA A 87 -12.16 -5.05 -10.07
C ALA A 87 -13.59 -5.13 -10.61
N TYR A 88 -14.13 -6.36 -10.72
CA TYR A 88 -15.48 -6.59 -11.21
C TYR A 88 -16.54 -5.90 -10.34
N ARG A 89 -16.46 -6.07 -9.01
CA ARG A 89 -17.42 -5.48 -8.06
C ARG A 89 -17.42 -3.95 -8.06
N ASN A 90 -16.31 -3.33 -8.45
CA ASN A 90 -16.17 -1.89 -8.56
C ASN A 90 -16.39 -1.36 -9.99
N GLY A 91 -16.86 -2.20 -10.92
CA GLY A 91 -17.14 -1.80 -12.30
C GLY A 91 -15.88 -1.59 -13.16
N CYS A 92 -14.73 -2.02 -12.68
CA CYS A 92 -13.45 -1.90 -13.39
C CYS A 92 -13.16 -3.17 -14.19
N ARG A 93 -12.56 -3.01 -15.37
CA ARG A 93 -12.21 -4.15 -16.25
C ARG A 93 -10.96 -4.88 -15.78
N THR A 94 -10.02 -4.15 -15.18
CA THR A 94 -8.75 -4.70 -14.70
C THR A 94 -8.40 -4.15 -13.33
N LYS A 95 -7.53 -4.86 -12.59
CA LYS A 95 -6.95 -4.36 -11.34
C LYS A 95 -6.20 -3.03 -11.52
N VAL A 96 -5.60 -2.81 -12.69
CA VAL A 96 -4.91 -1.55 -13.01
C VAL A 96 -5.90 -0.40 -13.07
N ASP A 97 -7.07 -0.62 -13.70
CA ASP A 97 -8.12 0.40 -13.77
C ASP A 97 -8.67 0.74 -12.38
N LEU A 98 -8.91 -0.28 -11.56
CA LEU A 98 -9.35 -0.09 -10.17
C LEU A 98 -8.36 0.75 -9.36
N ILE A 99 -7.07 0.40 -9.39
CA ILE A 99 -6.04 1.14 -8.65
C ILE A 99 -5.88 2.56 -9.19
N THR A 100 -5.92 2.75 -10.50
CA THR A 100 -5.88 4.07 -11.15
C THR A 100 -7.02 4.95 -10.63
N GLN A 101 -8.24 4.41 -10.60
CA GLN A 101 -9.42 5.12 -10.11
C GLN A 101 -9.35 5.43 -8.61
N LEU A 102 -8.94 4.47 -7.77
CA LEU A 102 -8.85 4.66 -6.32
C LEU A 102 -7.75 5.63 -5.89
N ALA A 103 -6.59 5.56 -6.54
CA ALA A 103 -5.41 6.34 -6.15
C ALA A 103 -5.22 7.64 -6.93
N GLY A 104 -6.01 7.89 -7.99
CA GLY A 104 -5.89 9.11 -8.81
C GLY A 104 -4.55 9.21 -9.55
N ILE A 105 -3.96 8.08 -9.95
CA ILE A 105 -2.65 7.99 -10.60
C ILE A 105 -2.78 7.49 -12.04
N SER A 106 -1.72 7.63 -12.83
CA SER A 106 -1.68 7.03 -14.18
C SER A 106 -1.68 5.50 -14.12
N GLY A 107 -2.21 4.85 -15.17
CA GLY A 107 -2.12 3.39 -15.30
C GLY A 107 -0.68 2.86 -15.37
N ARG A 108 0.28 3.67 -15.85
CA ARG A 108 1.72 3.33 -15.83
C ARG A 108 2.23 3.22 -14.39
N GLU A 109 1.86 4.19 -13.56
CA GLU A 109 2.22 4.23 -12.15
C GLU A 109 1.53 3.12 -11.35
N ALA A 110 0.25 2.84 -11.62
CA ALA A 110 -0.44 1.71 -11.02
C ALA A 110 0.25 0.37 -11.35
N LYS A 111 0.65 0.16 -12.61
CA LYS A 111 1.40 -1.04 -13.03
C LYS A 111 2.76 -1.15 -12.34
N ARG A 112 3.49 -0.03 -12.22
CA ARG A 112 4.77 0.05 -11.50
C ARG A 112 4.64 -0.41 -10.05
N ARG A 113 3.69 0.17 -9.30
CA ARG A 113 3.41 -0.22 -7.91
C ARG A 113 2.99 -1.68 -7.78
N LEU A 114 2.10 -2.15 -8.64
CA LEU A 114 1.69 -3.57 -8.66
C LEU A 114 2.90 -4.49 -8.89
N LYS A 115 3.80 -4.11 -9.81
CA LYS A 115 4.98 -4.90 -10.13
C LYS A 115 5.98 -4.96 -8.97
N LEU A 116 6.25 -3.83 -8.33
CA LEU A 116 7.11 -3.77 -7.14
C LEU A 116 6.48 -4.56 -5.97
N GLY A 117 5.16 -4.49 -5.81
CA GLY A 117 4.42 -5.24 -4.78
C GLY A 117 4.53 -6.76 -4.90
N GLU A 118 4.83 -7.31 -6.08
CA GLU A 118 5.06 -8.76 -6.24
C GLU A 118 6.31 -9.26 -5.48
N THR A 119 7.29 -8.40 -5.24
CA THR A 119 8.58 -8.77 -4.65
C THR A 119 8.88 -8.10 -3.32
N ALA A 120 8.37 -6.88 -3.10
CA ALA A 120 8.72 -6.03 -1.96
C ALA A 120 7.62 -5.91 -0.89
N VAL A 121 6.58 -6.74 -0.96
CA VAL A 121 5.46 -6.75 0.00
C VAL A 121 5.19 -8.19 0.46
N GLU A 122 4.90 -8.36 1.75
CA GLU A 122 4.34 -9.61 2.28
C GLU A 122 2.97 -9.86 1.67
N ARG A 123 2.73 -11.07 1.19
CA ARG A 123 1.50 -11.43 0.49
C ARG A 123 0.76 -12.46 1.32
N THR A 124 -0.56 -12.48 1.21
CA THR A 124 -1.39 -13.44 1.93
C THR A 124 -2.23 -14.29 0.96
N PRO A 125 -1.60 -15.06 0.05
CA PRO A 125 -2.35 -15.94 -0.84
C PRO A 125 -3.09 -16.98 0.00
N LEU A 126 -4.40 -17.15 -0.25
CA LEU A 126 -5.25 -18.13 0.44
C LEU A 126 -5.27 -17.98 1.97
N GLY A 127 -4.97 -16.80 2.51
CA GLY A 127 -4.98 -16.55 3.96
C GLY A 127 -3.68 -16.89 4.68
N LEU A 128 -2.65 -17.40 3.99
CA LEU A 128 -1.37 -17.73 4.59
C LEU A 128 -0.33 -16.62 4.31
N PRO A 129 0.33 -16.07 5.35
CA PRO A 129 1.35 -15.05 5.15
C PRO A 129 2.58 -15.66 4.47
N VAL A 130 2.94 -15.09 3.32
CA VAL A 130 4.12 -15.42 2.55
C VAL A 130 5.04 -14.20 2.57
N PRO A 131 6.26 -14.32 3.11
CA PRO A 131 7.18 -13.21 3.23
C PRO A 131 7.51 -12.60 1.85
N ALA A 132 7.86 -11.32 1.86
CA ALA A 132 8.35 -10.64 0.67
C ALA A 132 9.58 -11.38 0.10
N ARG A 133 9.72 -11.40 -1.23
CA ARG A 133 10.89 -11.98 -1.90
C ARG A 133 12.18 -11.26 -1.47
N TYR A 134 12.08 -9.96 -1.22
CA TYR A 134 13.15 -9.12 -0.73
C TYR A 134 12.76 -8.51 0.62
N PRO A 135 12.91 -9.24 1.75
CA PRO A 135 12.44 -8.80 3.06
C PRO A 135 13.13 -7.50 3.52
N VAL A 136 14.43 -7.33 3.23
CA VAL A 136 15.16 -6.08 3.56
C VAL A 136 14.56 -4.86 2.86
N ILE A 137 14.10 -5.00 1.61
CA ILE A 137 13.44 -3.91 0.88
C ILE A 137 12.06 -3.64 1.47
N ALA A 138 11.32 -4.69 1.82
CA ALA A 138 10.00 -4.58 2.44
C ALA A 138 10.06 -3.88 3.81
N ASP A 139 11.06 -4.21 4.62
CA ASP A 139 11.29 -3.59 5.92
C ASP A 139 11.66 -2.11 5.77
N ALA A 140 12.57 -1.78 4.83
CA ALA A 140 12.99 -0.40 4.58
C ALA A 140 11.87 0.49 3.99
N LEU A 141 11.01 -0.08 3.13
CA LEU A 141 9.77 0.58 2.69
C LEU A 141 8.80 0.75 3.86
N GLY A 142 8.76 -0.23 4.77
CA GLY A 142 7.89 -0.20 5.94
C GLY A 142 8.32 0.79 7.01
N SER A 143 9.62 0.98 7.23
CA SER A 143 10.18 1.97 8.14
C SER A 143 10.11 3.39 7.55
N GLY A 144 10.17 3.52 6.22
CA GLY A 144 10.28 4.80 5.51
C GLY A 144 11.72 5.22 5.23
N ASP A 145 12.68 4.32 5.44
CA ASP A 145 14.10 4.55 5.11
C ASP A 145 14.33 4.51 3.60
N LEU A 146 13.46 3.81 2.86
CA LEU A 146 13.51 3.67 1.41
C LEU A 146 12.22 4.16 0.75
N GLY A 147 12.35 4.95 -0.31
CA GLY A 147 11.22 5.37 -1.15
C GLY A 147 10.88 4.34 -2.23
N ILE A 148 9.67 4.42 -2.81
CA ILE A 148 9.21 3.49 -3.87
C ILE A 148 10.17 3.47 -5.07
N GLU A 149 10.55 4.64 -5.59
CA GLU A 149 11.46 4.75 -6.74
C GLU A 149 12.82 4.07 -6.46
N ALA A 150 13.40 4.30 -5.28
CA ALA A 150 14.65 3.67 -4.90
C ALA A 150 14.52 2.15 -4.76
N ALA A 151 13.39 1.67 -4.21
CA ALA A 151 13.08 0.25 -4.14
C ALA A 151 12.90 -0.39 -5.53
N GLU A 152 12.32 0.32 -6.51
CA GLU A 152 12.23 -0.16 -7.90
C GLU A 152 13.62 -0.33 -8.52
N ILE A 153 14.51 0.63 -8.32
CA ILE A 153 15.87 0.57 -8.86
C ILE A 153 16.64 -0.61 -8.26
N ILE A 154 16.60 -0.76 -6.93
CA ILE A 154 17.31 -1.82 -6.22
C ILE A 154 16.73 -3.20 -6.58
N GLY A 155 15.40 -3.36 -6.49
CA GLY A 155 14.72 -4.61 -6.81
C GLY A 155 14.83 -4.99 -8.29
N GLY A 156 14.88 -3.99 -9.18
CA GLY A 156 15.12 -4.16 -10.61
C GLY A 156 16.54 -4.65 -10.91
N CYS A 157 17.55 -4.05 -10.27
CA CYS A 157 18.94 -4.47 -10.40
C CYS A 157 19.14 -5.94 -9.96
N GLN A 158 18.54 -6.32 -8.83
CA GLN A 158 18.62 -7.70 -8.33
C GLN A 158 17.90 -8.70 -9.26
N MET A 159 16.80 -8.30 -9.93
CA MET A 159 16.17 -9.12 -10.97
C MET A 159 17.02 -9.27 -12.24
N VAL A 160 17.77 -8.23 -12.64
CA VAL A 160 18.68 -8.29 -13.80
C VAL A 160 19.87 -9.19 -13.50
N CYS A 161 20.48 -9.08 -12.31
CA CYS A 161 21.58 -9.94 -11.90
C CYS A 161 21.17 -11.42 -11.80
N VAL A 162 19.98 -11.74 -11.26
CA VAL A 162 19.51 -13.14 -11.15
C VAL A 162 19.16 -13.75 -12.51
N ARG A 163 18.67 -12.97 -13.48
CA ARG A 163 18.44 -13.47 -14.85
C ARG A 163 19.72 -13.62 -15.66
N GLY A 164 20.77 -12.85 -15.37
CA GLY A 164 22.07 -12.96 -16.03
C GLY A 164 22.97 -14.08 -15.50
N CYS A 165 22.72 -14.57 -14.27
CA CYS A 165 23.54 -15.61 -13.64
C CYS A 165 23.06 -17.05 -13.89
N GLY A 166 21.99 -17.25 -14.68
CA GLY A 166 21.45 -18.57 -15.03
C GLY A 166 21.95 -19.15 -16.36
N SER A 167 23.03 -18.61 -16.93
CA SER A 167 23.58 -19.05 -18.23
C SER A 167 25.11 -19.07 -18.28
N ILE A 168 25.78 -19.31 -17.15
CA ILE A 168 27.21 -19.63 -17.09
C ILE A 168 27.37 -20.91 -16.30
#